data_AF-A0A819Z5J7-F1
#
_entry.id   AF-A0A819Z5J7-F1
#
_cell.length_a   1.000
_cell.length_b   1.000
_cell.length_c   1.000
_cell.angle_alpha   90.00
_cell.angle_beta   90.00
_cell.angle_gamma   90.00
#
_symmetry.space_group_name_H-M   'P 1'
#
loop_
_entity.id
_entity.type
_entity.pdbx_description
1 polymer ?
#
loop_
_entity_poly.entity_id
_entity_poly.type
_entity_poly.pdbx_seq_one_letter_code
_entity_poly.pdbx_strand_id
1 'polypeptide(L)'
;MNRFFLLRSAPSIIRFCSRTNKTNFGLTNRERKRFYKQVSIAESSQSPTKYEILLDQRKLKTPLGTLITIENELLALALAQEWHQQYENIDLSSMHL
;
A
#
# COMPACT_ATOMS: atom_id res chain seq x y z
N MET A 1 42.52 25.76 40.31
CA MET A 1 41.33 26.47 39.82
C MET A 1 41.54 26.75 38.34
N ASN A 2 40.84 26.04 37.46
CA ASN A 2 40.71 26.37 36.03
C ASN A 2 39.52 25.54 35.49
N ARG A 3 38.35 26.16 35.41
CA ARG A 3 37.18 25.64 34.71
C ARG A 3 36.79 26.67 33.66
N PHE A 4 37.17 26.44 32.40
CA PHE A 4 36.51 27.10 31.28
C PHE A 4 35.67 26.05 30.55
N PHE A 5 34.38 26.18 30.78
CA PHE A 5 33.32 25.37 30.23
C PHE A 5 33.19 25.58 28.72
N LEU A 6 32.85 24.47 28.07
CA LEU A 6 32.33 24.32 26.73
C LEU A 6 31.25 25.35 26.40
N LEU A 7 31.27 25.88 25.17
CA LEU A 7 30.06 26.24 24.43
C LEU A 7 30.31 26.07 22.93
N ARG A 8 29.91 24.91 22.40
CA ARG A 8 29.65 24.73 20.97
C ARG A 8 28.34 25.44 20.65
N SER A 9 28.40 26.54 19.89
CA SER A 9 27.23 27.12 19.25
C SER A 9 27.09 26.50 17.86
N ALA A 10 26.05 25.68 17.66
CA ALA A 10 25.64 25.21 16.34
C ALA A 10 24.34 25.94 15.97
N PRO A 11 24.32 26.78 14.92
CA PRO A 11 23.06 27.30 14.42
C PRO A 11 22.31 26.17 13.70
N SER A 12 21.12 25.88 14.22
CA SER A 12 20.15 24.96 13.65
C SER A 12 19.68 25.53 12.30
N ILE A 13 20.25 25.05 11.20
CA ILE A 13 19.71 25.32 9.86
C ILE A 13 18.46 24.45 9.73
N ILE A 14 17.33 25.04 10.09
CA ILE A 14 16.01 24.51 9.77
C ILE A 14 15.91 24.50 8.23
N ARG A 15 16.19 23.35 7.62
CA ARG A 15 15.81 23.09 6.22
C ARG A 15 14.29 23.07 6.18
N PHE A 16 13.70 24.20 5.83
CA PHE A 16 12.34 24.26 5.33
C PHE A 16 12.30 23.51 3.99
N CYS A 17 12.01 22.21 4.05
CA CYS A 17 11.64 21.47 2.86
C CYS A 17 10.19 21.85 2.54
N SER A 18 10.01 22.79 1.61
CA SER A 18 8.72 23.13 1.03
C SER A 18 8.24 21.94 0.21
N ARG A 19 7.57 21.00 0.89
CA ARG A 19 6.88 19.88 0.26
C ARG A 19 5.69 20.43 -0.51
N THR A 20 5.87 20.68 -1.80
CA THR A 20 4.75 20.95 -2.71
C THR A 20 3.98 19.65 -2.90
N ASN A 21 2.96 19.43 -2.07
CA ASN A 21 1.97 18.39 -2.34
C ASN A 21 1.14 18.85 -3.54
N LYS A 22 1.56 18.49 -4.75
CA LYS A 22 0.68 18.52 -5.93
C LYS A 22 -0.46 17.54 -5.67
N THR A 23 -1.57 18.02 -5.13
CA THR A 23 -2.82 17.27 -5.02
C THR A 23 -3.37 17.08 -6.42
N ASN A 24 -2.99 15.98 -7.06
CA ASN A 24 -3.62 15.54 -8.30
C ASN A 24 -5.02 14.99 -7.96
N PHE A 25 -5.96 15.89 -7.68
CA PHE A 25 -7.38 15.57 -7.60
C PHE A 25 -7.97 15.58 -9.02
N GLY A 26 -7.50 14.65 -9.86
CA GLY A 26 -8.03 14.45 -11.20
C GLY A 26 -8.94 13.22 -11.22
N LEU A 27 -10.24 13.43 -11.39
CA LEU A 27 -11.30 12.42 -11.55
C LEU A 27 -11.23 11.64 -12.87
N THR A 28 -10.09 11.66 -13.56
CA THR A 28 -9.86 10.83 -14.74
C THR A 28 -9.31 9.51 -14.25
N ASN A 29 -9.85 8.39 -14.73
CA ASN A 29 -9.24 7.05 -14.64
C ASN A 29 -7.85 7.11 -15.31
N ARG A 30 -6.89 7.74 -14.64
CA ARG A 30 -5.49 7.75 -15.07
C ARG A 30 -5.07 6.31 -14.90
N GLU A 31 -4.80 5.66 -16.02
CA GLU A 31 -4.29 4.29 -16.08
C GLU A 31 -3.30 4.08 -14.94
N ARG A 32 -3.73 3.31 -13.92
CA ARG A 32 -2.88 3.07 -12.76
C ARG A 32 -1.93 1.97 -13.16
N LYS A 33 -0.64 2.29 -13.25
CA LYS A 33 0.39 1.28 -13.47
C LYS A 33 0.33 0.19 -12.41
N ARG A 34 0.56 -1.05 -12.80
CA ARG A 34 0.74 -2.18 -11.87
C ARG A 34 1.92 -1.86 -10.95
N PHE A 35 1.65 -1.87 -9.64
CA PHE A 35 2.62 -1.49 -8.60
C PHE A 35 3.11 -2.67 -7.76
N TYR A 36 2.69 -3.89 -8.10
CA TYR A 36 3.03 -5.12 -7.38
C TYR A 36 3.57 -6.18 -8.34
N LYS A 37 4.42 -7.08 -7.83
CA LYS A 37 5.01 -8.18 -8.63
C LYS A 37 4.28 -9.49 -8.39
N GLN A 38 4.07 -9.85 -7.13
CA GLN A 38 3.53 -11.14 -6.72
C GLN A 38 2.18 -10.98 -6.03
N VAL A 39 1.29 -11.92 -6.31
CA VAL A 39 0.00 -12.07 -5.64
C VAL A 39 0.05 -13.40 -4.90
N SER A 40 -0.33 -13.39 -3.61
CA SER A 40 -0.43 -14.60 -2.82
C SER A 40 -1.68 -14.57 -1.93
N ILE A 41 -2.09 -15.75 -1.49
CA ILE A 41 -3.21 -15.93 -0.57
C ILE A 41 -2.61 -16.36 0.78
N ALA A 42 -3.13 -15.80 1.86
CA ALA A 42 -2.74 -16.15 3.22
C ALA A 42 -3.98 -16.40 4.08
N GLU A 43 -3.86 -17.31 5.03
CA GLU A 43 -4.86 -17.47 6.07
C GLU A 43 -4.80 -16.28 7.04
N SER A 44 -5.95 -15.80 7.48
CA SER A 44 -6.02 -14.68 8.41
C SER A 44 -5.52 -15.11 9.78
N SER A 45 -4.73 -14.25 10.42
CA SER A 45 -4.26 -14.47 11.80
C SER A 45 -5.38 -14.46 12.83
N GLN A 46 -6.55 -13.89 12.50
CA GLN A 46 -7.68 -13.78 13.42
C GLN A 46 -8.55 -15.04 13.45
N SER A 47 -8.62 -15.76 12.33
CA SER A 47 -9.49 -16.93 12.20
C SER A 47 -9.00 -17.85 11.07
N PRO A 48 -8.88 -19.16 11.32
CA PRO A 48 -8.34 -20.12 10.35
C PRO A 48 -9.26 -20.34 9.13
N THR A 49 -10.51 -19.87 9.19
CA THR A 49 -11.50 -20.03 8.10
C THR A 49 -11.59 -18.82 7.18
N LYS A 50 -10.72 -17.81 7.37
CA LYS A 50 -10.72 -16.60 6.54
C LYS A 50 -9.41 -16.47 5.80
N TYR A 51 -9.52 -16.00 4.57
CA TYR A 51 -8.42 -15.79 3.64
C TYR A 51 -8.24 -14.31 3.37
N GLU A 52 -6.99 -13.93 3.16
CA GLU A 52 -6.56 -12.58 2.82
C GLU A 52 -5.70 -12.66 1.56
N ILE A 53 -5.79 -11.62 0.73
CA ILE A 53 -4.98 -11.49 -0.48
C ILE A 53 -3.82 -10.56 -0.19
N LEU A 54 -2.62 -10.98 -0.56
CA LEU A 54 -1.40 -10.21 -0.39
C LEU A 54 -0.84 -9.79 -1.75
N LEU A 55 -0.55 -8.51 -1.90
CA LEU A 55 0.23 -7.95 -3.01
C LEU A 55 1.63 -7.64 -2.50
N ASP A 56 2.66 -8.32 -2.99
CA ASP A 56 4.03 -8.22 -2.48
C ASP A 56 4.10 -8.28 -0.94
N GLN A 57 3.41 -9.27 -0.36
CA GLN A 57 3.31 -9.52 1.09
C GLN A 57 2.53 -8.44 1.87
N ARG A 58 1.87 -7.49 1.19
CA ARG A 58 1.00 -6.48 1.82
C ARG A 58 -0.46 -6.85 1.67
N LYS A 59 -1.20 -6.79 2.78
CA LYS A 59 -2.64 -7.08 2.80
C LYS A 59 -3.42 -6.13 1.91
N LEU A 60 -4.24 -6.68 1.02
CA LEU A 60 -5.13 -5.94 0.14
C LEU A 60 -6.19 -5.20 0.96
N LYS A 61 -6.52 -3.99 0.53
CA LYS A 61 -7.52 -3.13 1.18
C LYS A 61 -8.56 -2.67 0.18
N THR A 62 -9.77 -2.46 0.66
CA THR A 62 -10.83 -1.79 -0.09
C THR A 62 -10.46 -0.32 -0.32
N PRO A 63 -11.11 0.38 -1.27
CA PRO A 63 -10.94 1.83 -1.43
C PRO A 63 -11.23 2.64 -0.15
N LEU A 64 -12.06 2.12 0.75
CA LEU A 64 -12.33 2.72 2.06
C LEU A 64 -11.22 2.45 3.10
N GLY A 65 -10.19 1.69 2.74
CA GLY A 65 -9.05 1.38 3.60
C GLY A 65 -9.27 0.21 4.54
N THR A 66 -10.40 -0.51 4.44
CA THR A 66 -10.66 -1.72 5.24
C THR A 66 -9.91 -2.91 4.66
N LEU A 67 -9.43 -3.81 5.52
CA LEU A 67 -8.78 -5.05 5.08
C LEU A 67 -9.81 -5.97 4.42
N ILE A 68 -9.43 -6.60 3.32
CA ILE A 68 -10.27 -7.58 2.64
C ILE A 68 -10.06 -8.94 3.30
N THR A 69 -11.15 -9.51 3.82
CA THR A 69 -11.20 -10.86 4.40
C THR A 69 -12.29 -11.66 3.70
N ILE A 70 -11.96 -12.85 3.21
CA ILE A 70 -12.86 -13.70 2.42
C ILE A 70 -13.03 -15.03 3.14
N GLU A 71 -14.25 -15.54 3.25
CA GLU A 71 -14.52 -16.79 3.98
C GLU A 71 -14.38 -18.05 3.10
N ASN A 72 -14.49 -17.90 1.78
CA ASN A 72 -14.40 -19.00 0.83
C ASN A 72 -13.06 -18.97 0.09
N GLU A 73 -12.31 -20.07 0.15
CA GLU A 73 -11.03 -20.24 -0.54
C GLU A 73 -11.15 -20.02 -2.05
N LEU A 74 -12.20 -20.55 -2.69
CA LEU A 74 -12.39 -20.43 -4.13
C LEU A 74 -12.60 -18.97 -4.55
N LEU A 75 -13.32 -18.19 -3.73
CA LEU A 75 -13.51 -16.77 -3.98
C LEU A 75 -12.19 -16.00 -3.80
N ALA A 76 -11.39 -16.36 -2.80
CA ALA A 76 -10.06 -15.78 -2.61
C ALA A 76 -9.11 -16.10 -3.78
N LEU A 77 -9.19 -17.31 -4.33
CA LEU A 77 -8.43 -17.73 -5.50
C LEU A 77 -8.85 -16.96 -6.75
N ALA A 78 -10.16 -16.81 -6.99
CA ALA A 78 -10.67 -16.06 -8.13
C ALA A 78 -10.24 -14.58 -8.07
N LEU A 79 -10.37 -13.94 -6.90
CA LEU A 79 -9.88 -12.58 -6.69
C LEU A 79 -8.36 -12.48 -6.92
N ALA A 80 -7.57 -13.40 -6.36
CA ALA A 80 -6.13 -13.42 -6.56
C ALA A 80 -5.76 -13.56 -8.04
N GLN A 81 -6.54 -14.34 -8.80
CA GLN A 81 -6.37 -14.49 -10.24
C GLN A 81 -6.67 -13.18 -11.00
N GLU A 82 -7.75 -12.47 -10.66
CA GLU A 82 -8.05 -11.16 -11.27
C GLU A 82 -6.91 -10.16 -11.07
N TRP A 83 -6.33 -10.13 -9.86
CA TRP A 83 -5.13 -9.32 -9.58
C TRP A 83 -3.89 -9.84 -10.32
N HIS A 84 -3.71 -11.16 -10.44
CA HIS A 84 -2.55 -11.72 -11.15
C HIS A 84 -2.55 -11.40 -12.65
N GLN A 85 -3.72 -11.36 -13.27
CA GLN A 85 -3.94 -11.13 -14.71
C GLN A 85 -3.68 -9.68 -15.17
N GLN A 86 -3.47 -8.73 -14.25
CA GLN A 86 -3.17 -7.35 -14.62
C GLN A 86 -1.76 -7.25 -15.20
N TYR A 87 -1.57 -6.59 -16.35
CA TYR A 87 -0.24 -6.49 -16.97
C TYR A 87 0.46 -5.18 -16.62
N GLU A 88 0.48 -4.21 -17.54
CA GLU A 88 1.18 -2.93 -17.34
C GLU A 88 0.36 -1.96 -16.48
N ASN A 89 -0.95 -1.95 -16.71
CA ASN A 89 -1.92 -1.11 -16.04
C ASN A 89 -2.97 -2.00 -15.35
N ILE A 90 -3.55 -1.47 -14.28
CA ILE A 90 -4.67 -2.08 -13.57
C ILE A 90 -5.94 -1.64 -14.29
N ASP A 91 -6.60 -2.58 -14.95
CA ASP A 91 -7.88 -2.39 -15.62
C ASP A 91 -9.01 -2.84 -14.70
N LEU A 92 -9.66 -1.87 -14.04
CA LEU A 92 -10.79 -2.13 -13.15
C LEU A 92 -11.99 -2.77 -13.86
N SER A 93 -12.13 -2.60 -15.18
CA SER A 93 -13.22 -3.23 -15.93
C SER A 93 -13.04 -4.75 -16.09
N SER A 94 -11.81 -5.24 -15.88
CA SER A 94 -11.50 -6.68 -15.90
C SER A 94 -11.67 -7.36 -14.53
N MET A 95 -11.87 -6.58 -13.46
CA MET A 95 -11.92 -7.07 -12.07
C MET A 95 -13.35 -6.97 -11.53
N HIS A 96 -14.11 -8.05 -11.64
CA HIS A 96 -15.56 -8.04 -11.36
C HIS A 96 -15.90 -8.50 -9.93
N LEU A 97 -14.92 -9.03 -9.20
CA LEU A 97 -15.09 -9.60 -7.85
C LEU A 97 -14.67 -8.62 -6.75
#